data_AF-A0A820FAE3-F1
#
_entry.id   AF-A0A820FAE3-F1
#
_cell.length_a   1.000
_cell.length_b   1.000
_cell.length_c   1.000
_cell.angle_alpha   90.00
_cell.angle_beta   90.00
_cell.angle_gamma   90.00
#
_symmetry.space_group_name_H-M   'P 1'
#
loop_
_entity.id
_entity.type
_entity.pdbx_description
1 polymer ?
#
loop_
_entity_poly.entity_id
_entity_poly.type
_entity_poly.pdbx_seq_one_letter_code
_entity_poly.pdbx_strand_id
1 'polypeptide(L)'
;MKHTSLRDLINQALKNEDIKQLYMLRYFLRDLIQNFQFGKENRIVYRRMFISRSEFKQIQEHSGKLIMMKEFLTANTDRPSCYTSSTKQISVLFEIELNKNSIFTDLELSNQETILFNLNSTFRIR
;
A
#
# COMPACT_ATOMS: atom_id res chain seq x y z
N MET A 1 -15.37 5.11 -14.70
CA MET A 1 -15.28 6.17 -13.67
C MET A 1 -13.80 6.48 -13.43
N LYS A 2 -13.37 7.74 -13.51
CA LYS A 2 -12.00 8.11 -13.12
C LYS A 2 -11.92 8.05 -11.59
N HIS A 3 -11.05 7.19 -11.06
CA HIS A 3 -10.75 7.19 -9.63
C HIS A 3 -9.91 8.42 -9.32
N THR A 4 -10.49 9.42 -8.67
CA THR A 4 -9.74 10.56 -8.12
C THR A 4 -8.90 10.03 -6.95
N SER A 5 -7.58 10.18 -7.01
CA SER A 5 -6.73 9.71 -5.91
C SER A 5 -7.00 10.52 -4.64
N LEU A 6 -6.76 9.93 -3.47
CA LEU A 6 -6.87 10.67 -2.20
C LEU A 6 -5.99 11.93 -2.21
N ARG A 7 -4.82 11.84 -2.85
CA ARG A 7 -3.90 12.96 -3.07
C ARG A 7 -4.55 14.07 -3.89
N ASP A 8 -5.28 13.75 -4.96
CA ASP A 8 -5.95 14.75 -5.79
C ASP A 8 -7.09 15.42 -5.03
N LEU A 9 -7.84 14.67 -4.22
CA LEU A 9 -8.87 15.22 -3.33
C LEU A 9 -8.28 16.17 -2.31
N ILE A 10 -7.17 15.78 -1.66
CA ILE A 10 -6.42 16.65 -0.72
C ILE A 10 -5.97 17.93 -1.43
N ASN A 11 -5.32 17.78 -2.58
CA ASN A 11 -4.77 18.92 -3.31
C ASN A 11 -5.87 19.86 -3.81
N GLN A 12 -7.01 19.34 -4.26
CA GLN A 12 -8.17 20.15 -4.62
C GLN A 12 -8.74 20.89 -3.41
N ALA A 13 -8.94 20.19 -2.29
CA ALA A 13 -9.48 20.80 -1.07
C ALA A 13 -8.56 21.91 -0.53
N LEU A 14 -7.23 21.68 -0.55
CA LEU A 14 -6.24 22.70 -0.19
C LEU A 14 -6.26 23.89 -1.14
N LYS A 15 -6.26 23.64 -2.47
CA LYS A 15 -6.27 24.69 -3.49
C LYS A 15 -7.51 25.58 -3.41
N ASN A 16 -8.65 25.00 -3.09
CA ASN A 16 -9.93 25.69 -3.02
C ASN A 16 -10.22 26.23 -1.62
N GLU A 17 -9.30 26.06 -0.65
CA GLU A 17 -9.52 26.39 0.77
C GLU A 17 -10.82 25.78 1.33
N ASP A 18 -11.17 24.57 0.87
CA ASP A 18 -12.35 23.84 1.33
C ASP A 18 -12.09 23.25 2.73
N ILE A 19 -12.19 24.13 3.73
CA ILE A 19 -11.94 23.79 5.15
C ILE A 19 -12.84 22.65 5.61
N LYS A 20 -14.08 22.55 5.10
CA LYS A 20 -15.01 21.49 5.48
C LYS A 20 -14.50 20.13 5.01
N GLN A 21 -14.06 20.01 3.75
CA GLN A 21 -13.46 18.77 3.25
C GLN A 21 -12.17 18.42 4.00
N LEU A 22 -11.30 19.39 4.24
CA LEU A 22 -10.06 19.18 5.01
C LEU A 22 -10.36 18.69 6.44
N TYR A 23 -11.40 19.24 7.08
CA TYR A 23 -11.82 18.84 8.41
C TYR A 23 -12.37 17.41 8.44
N MET A 24 -13.23 17.03 7.49
CA MET A 24 -13.72 15.65 7.37
C MET A 24 -12.59 14.67 7.11
N LEU A 25 -11.67 15.03 6.20
CA LEU A 25 -10.52 14.20 5.88
C LEU A 25 -9.62 13.97 7.11
N ARG A 26 -9.43 14.99 7.95
CA ARG A 26 -8.67 14.85 9.20
C ARG A 26 -9.23 13.76 10.10
N TYR A 27 -10.55 13.71 10.31
CA TYR A 27 -11.16 12.65 11.12
C TYR A 27 -11.07 11.30 10.46
N PHE A 28 -11.34 11.22 9.15
CA PHE A 28 -11.18 9.98 8.40
C PHE A 28 -9.76 9.40 8.54
N LEU A 29 -8.72 10.24 8.35
CA LEU A 29 -7.34 9.81 8.51
C LEU A 29 -7.00 9.44 9.95
N ARG A 30 -7.53 10.17 10.93
CA ARG A 30 -7.35 9.85 12.35
C ARG A 30 -7.95 8.48 12.68
N ASP A 31 -9.19 8.25 12.29
CA ASP A 31 -9.90 7.00 12.56
C ASP A 31 -9.20 5.85 11.84
N LEU A 32 -8.77 6.05 10.60
CA LEU A 32 -7.97 5.08 9.86
C LEU A 32 -6.68 4.73 10.61
N ILE A 33 -5.93 5.74 11.08
CA ILE A 33 -4.67 5.54 11.84
C ILE A 33 -4.92 4.81 13.17
N GLN A 34 -6.04 5.08 13.85
CA GLN A 34 -6.39 4.45 15.12
C GLN A 34 -6.71 2.95 14.98
N ASN A 35 -7.07 2.49 13.79
CA ASN A 35 -7.34 1.08 13.54
C ASN A 35 -6.07 0.24 13.30
N PHE A 36 -4.91 0.87 13.10
CA PHE A 36 -3.66 0.12 12.95
C PHE A 36 -3.24 -0.53 14.26
N GLN A 37 -2.82 -1.79 14.17
CA GLN A 37 -2.36 -2.60 15.29
C GLN A 37 -0.99 -3.19 14.98
N PHE A 38 -0.31 -3.65 16.02
CA PHE A 38 0.88 -4.48 15.86
C PHE A 38 0.46 -5.89 15.46
N GLY A 39 1.19 -6.46 14.50
CA GLY A 39 0.99 -7.85 14.11
C GLY A 39 1.14 -8.78 15.30
N LYS A 40 0.18 -9.68 15.48
CA LYS A 40 0.21 -10.65 16.59
C LYS A 40 1.10 -11.86 16.25
N GLU A 41 1.25 -12.15 14.96
CA GLU A 41 1.91 -13.34 14.45
C GLU A 41 2.69 -13.04 13.17
N ASN A 42 3.63 -13.94 12.85
CA ASN A 42 4.33 -13.87 11.58
C ASN A 42 3.39 -14.38 10.49
N ARG A 43 3.27 -13.63 9.39
CA ARG A 43 2.40 -14.00 8.27
C ARG A 43 2.97 -13.54 6.95
N ILE A 44 2.63 -14.25 5.88
CA ILE A 44 3.05 -13.91 4.52
C ILE A 44 1.85 -13.32 3.79
N VAL A 45 2.09 -12.24 3.06
CA VAL A 45 1.06 -11.56 2.26
C VAL A 45 1.61 -11.20 0.90
N TYR A 46 0.72 -11.02 -0.06
CA TYR A 46 1.06 -10.87 -1.46
C TYR A 46 0.55 -9.54 -2.02
N ARG A 47 1.45 -8.82 -2.70
CA ARG A 47 1.11 -7.59 -3.43
C ARG A 47 1.54 -7.74 -4.88
N ARG A 48 0.58 -7.62 -5.80
CA ARG A 48 0.89 -7.46 -7.22
C ARG A 48 1.04 -5.97 -7.57
N MET A 49 2.10 -5.63 -8.30
CA MET A 49 2.31 -4.28 -8.85
C MET A 49 2.73 -4.35 -10.31
N PHE A 50 2.29 -3.37 -11.09
CA PHE A 50 2.79 -3.12 -12.43
C PHE A 50 3.75 -1.96 -12.36
N ILE A 51 5.00 -2.20 -12.72
CA ILE A 51 6.06 -1.19 -12.65
C ILE A 51 6.77 -1.06 -14.00
N SER A 52 7.35 0.09 -14.24
CA SER A 52 8.20 0.34 -15.41
C SER A 52 9.48 -0.50 -15.34
N ARG A 53 10.13 -0.70 -16.50
CA ARG A 53 11.43 -1.39 -16.56
C ARG A 53 12.51 -0.69 -15.74
N SER A 54 12.46 0.64 -15.67
CA SER A 54 13.38 1.44 -14.85
C SER A 54 13.16 1.22 -13.36
N GLU A 55 11.92 1.21 -12.90
CA GLU A 55 11.59 0.93 -11.48
C GLU A 55 12.00 -0.49 -11.11
N PHE A 56 11.76 -1.47 -11.99
CA PHE A 56 12.18 -2.85 -11.74
C PHE A 56 13.70 -2.96 -11.57
N LYS A 57 14.50 -2.33 -12.44
CA LYS A 57 15.95 -2.29 -12.29
C LYS A 57 16.38 -1.65 -10.97
N GLN A 58 15.75 -0.54 -10.60
CA GLN A 58 16.01 0.09 -9.31
C GLN A 58 15.74 -0.87 -8.14
N ILE A 59 14.62 -1.58 -8.15
CA ILE A 59 14.31 -2.57 -7.10
C ILE A 59 15.38 -3.66 -7.04
N GLN A 60 15.84 -4.17 -8.18
CA GLN A 60 16.91 -5.17 -8.23
C GLN A 60 18.24 -4.65 -7.65
N GLU A 61 18.63 -3.41 -7.98
CA GLU A 61 19.85 -2.76 -7.46
C GLU A 61 19.77 -2.43 -5.95
N HIS A 62 18.56 -2.43 -5.38
CA HIS A 62 18.31 -2.19 -3.96
C HIS A 62 18.07 -3.48 -3.16
N SER A 63 18.40 -4.67 -3.70
CA SER A 63 18.41 -5.90 -2.89
C SER A 63 19.27 -5.74 -1.63
N GLY A 64 18.76 -6.24 -0.51
CA GLY A 64 19.31 -6.06 0.84
C GLY A 64 19.02 -4.71 1.49
N LYS A 65 18.55 -3.71 0.75
CA LYS A 65 18.28 -2.36 1.25
C LYS A 65 16.81 -2.19 1.67
N LEU A 66 16.56 -1.09 2.37
CA LEU A 66 15.21 -0.68 2.76
C LEU A 66 14.58 0.20 1.67
N ILE A 67 13.31 -0.05 1.38
CA ILE A 67 12.45 0.81 0.56
C ILE A 67 11.29 1.30 1.39
N MET A 68 10.94 2.58 1.23
CA MET A 68 9.80 3.19 1.89
C MET A 68 8.70 3.44 0.87
N MET A 69 7.50 2.93 1.15
CA MET A 69 6.32 3.24 0.35
C MET A 69 5.69 4.52 0.87
N LYS A 70 5.62 5.55 0.03
CA LYS A 70 5.10 6.88 0.40
C LYS A 70 3.57 6.94 0.50
N GLU A 71 2.90 5.85 0.19
CA GLU A 71 1.45 5.74 0.12
C GLU A 71 0.98 4.56 0.98
N PHE A 72 -0.30 4.58 1.36
CA PHE A 72 -0.95 3.41 1.94
C PHE A 72 -0.86 2.25 0.95
N LEU A 73 -0.45 1.07 1.44
CA LEU A 73 -0.27 -0.11 0.61
C LEU A 73 -1.23 -1.19 1.06
N THR A 74 -1.90 -1.86 0.11
CA THR A 74 -2.77 -3.01 0.40
C THR A 74 -2.19 -4.31 -0.14
N ALA A 75 -2.13 -5.36 0.66
CA ALA A 75 -1.71 -6.69 0.26
C ALA A 75 -2.75 -7.73 0.68
N ASN A 76 -2.80 -8.86 -0.01
CA ASN A 76 -3.79 -9.91 0.24
C ASN A 76 -3.09 -11.12 0.88
N THR A 77 -3.78 -11.85 1.75
CA THR A 77 -3.26 -13.13 2.26
C THR A 77 -3.21 -14.20 1.18
N ASP A 78 -4.14 -14.16 0.24
CA ASP A 78 -4.19 -15.07 -0.90
C ASP A 78 -3.16 -14.73 -1.97
N ARG A 79 -2.43 -15.75 -2.43
CA ARG A 79 -1.52 -15.63 -3.56
C ARG A 79 -2.32 -15.47 -4.86
N PRO A 80 -2.10 -14.40 -5.64
CA PRO A 80 -2.82 -14.21 -6.90
C PRO A 80 -2.46 -15.30 -7.92
N SER A 81 -3.49 -15.82 -8.62
CA SER A 81 -3.38 -16.96 -9.54
C SER A 81 -2.99 -16.58 -10.98
N CYS A 82 -3.12 -15.31 -11.38
CA CYS A 82 -2.93 -14.88 -12.77
C CYS A 82 -1.82 -13.83 -12.94
N TYR A 83 -0.86 -14.13 -13.81
CA TYR A 83 0.24 -13.24 -14.21
C TYR A 83 0.01 -12.78 -15.64
N THR A 84 -0.45 -11.54 -15.80
CA THR A 84 -0.52 -10.88 -17.11
C THR A 84 0.64 -9.89 -17.22
N SER A 85 1.57 -10.15 -18.12
CA SER A 85 2.63 -9.20 -18.46
C SER A 85 2.22 -8.41 -19.70
N SER A 86 2.45 -7.10 -19.70
CA SER A 86 2.31 -6.28 -20.90
C SER A 86 3.69 -5.94 -21.46
N THR A 87 3.78 -5.51 -22.72
CA THR A 87 5.06 -5.13 -23.33
C THR A 87 5.70 -3.89 -22.67
N LYS A 88 4.88 -3.01 -22.07
CA LYS A 88 5.30 -1.73 -21.49
C LYS A 88 5.56 -1.77 -19.98
N GLN A 89 4.96 -2.71 -19.25
CA GLN A 89 5.06 -2.82 -17.79
C GLN A 89 5.40 -4.23 -17.36
N ILE A 90 6.28 -4.34 -16.36
CA ILE A 90 6.63 -5.59 -15.72
C ILE A 90 5.62 -5.82 -14.58
N SER A 91 4.96 -6.98 -14.61
CA SER A 91 4.14 -7.44 -13.50
C SER A 91 5.04 -8.09 -12.46
N VAL A 92 5.14 -7.49 -11.27
CA VAL A 92 5.91 -8.01 -10.14
C VAL A 92 4.95 -8.48 -9.06
N LEU A 93 5.21 -9.67 -8.51
CA LEU A 93 4.56 -10.18 -7.32
C LEU A 93 5.54 -10.06 -6.15
N PHE A 94 5.20 -9.22 -5.18
CA PHE A 94 5.90 -9.17 -3.91
C PHE A 94 5.29 -10.15 -2.94
N GLU A 95 6.13 -11.02 -2.40
CA GLU A 95 5.85 -11.79 -1.19
C GLU A 95 6.42 -10.98 -0.02
N ILE A 96 5.56 -10.63 0.94
CA ILE A 96 5.90 -9.74 2.04
C ILE A 96 5.75 -10.54 3.33
N GLU A 97 6.88 -10.77 4.00
CA GLU A 97 6.91 -11.34 5.33
C GLU A 97 6.61 -10.27 6.38
N LEU A 98 5.57 -10.50 7.15
CA LEU A 98 5.19 -9.68 8.30
C LEU A 98 5.68 -10.33 9.58
N ASN A 99 6.22 -9.51 10.46
CA ASN A 99 6.67 -9.91 11.79
C ASN A 99 5.73 -9.34 12.87
N LYS A 100 5.90 -9.81 14.10
CA LYS A 100 5.12 -9.35 15.27
C LYS A 100 5.23 -7.84 15.59
N ASN A 101 6.19 -7.15 14.99
CA ASN A 101 6.39 -5.71 15.19
C ASN A 101 5.90 -4.89 13.99
N SER A 102 5.32 -5.53 12.98
CA SER A 102 4.79 -4.87 11.80
C SER A 102 3.49 -4.16 12.15
N ILE A 103 3.33 -2.91 11.69
CA ILE A 103 2.14 -2.10 11.93
C ILE A 103 1.25 -2.15 10.69
N PHE A 104 0.05 -2.69 10.84
CA PHE A 104 -0.94 -2.82 9.78
C PHE A 104 -2.36 -2.86 10.38
N THR A 105 -3.38 -2.76 9.54
CA THR A 105 -4.76 -3.13 9.90
C THR A 105 -5.26 -4.20 8.95
N ASP A 106 -6.03 -5.15 9.49
CA ASP A 106 -6.79 -6.10 8.69
C ASP A 106 -8.04 -5.40 8.15
N LEU A 107 -8.36 -5.67 6.89
CA LEU A 107 -9.52 -5.18 6.17
C LEU A 107 -10.28 -6.38 5.61
N GLU A 108 -11.53 -6.53 6.03
CA GLU A 108 -12.47 -7.46 5.41
C GLU A 108 -13.10 -6.80 4.19
N LEU A 109 -12.46 -6.96 3.04
CA LEU A 109 -12.95 -6.46 1.76
C LEU A 109 -13.46 -7.63 0.94
N SER A 110 -14.78 -7.71 0.71
CA SER A 110 -15.39 -8.65 -0.24
C SER A 110 -14.98 -10.12 -0.01
N ASN A 111 -14.99 -10.58 1.25
CA ASN A 111 -14.58 -11.92 1.67
C ASN A 111 -13.10 -12.28 1.40
N GLN A 112 -12.26 -11.27 1.14
CA GLN A 112 -10.81 -11.44 1.05
C GLN A 112 -10.15 -10.76 2.25
N GLU A 113 -9.31 -11.51 2.95
CA GLU A 113 -8.45 -10.96 3.99
C GLU A 113 -7.38 -10.08 3.32
N THR A 114 -7.63 -8.77 3.40
CA THR A 114 -6.74 -7.73 2.87
C THR A 114 -6.08 -7.02 4.03
N ILE A 115 -4.84 -6.62 3.86
CA ILE A 115 -4.04 -5.97 4.89
C ILE A 115 -3.65 -4.61 4.36
N LEU A 116 -3.88 -3.59 5.17
CA LEU A 116 -3.49 -2.23 4.89
C LEU A 116 -2.27 -1.87 5.72
N PHE A 117 -1.21 -1.48 5.03
CA PHE A 117 -0.01 -0.89 5.60
C PHE A 117 -0.16 0.63 5.69
N ASN A 118 0.43 1.20 6.73
CA ASN A 118 0.37 2.63 6.96
C ASN A 118 1.22 3.40 5.94
N LEU A 119 1.05 4.72 5.90
CA LEU A 119 1.95 5.62 5.19
C LEU A 119 3.39 5.43 5.68
N ASN A 120 4.34 5.50 4.74
CA ASN A 120 5.77 5.36 5.02
C ASN A 120 6.17 3.99 5.60
N SER A 121 5.34 2.96 5.41
CA SER A 121 5.76 1.59 5.69
C SER A 121 7.04 1.27 4.92
N THR A 122 8.00 0.72 5.67
CA THR A 122 9.34 0.45 5.18
C THR A 122 9.55 -1.06 5.09
N PHE A 123 10.02 -1.52 3.95
CA PHE A 123 10.22 -2.93 3.63
C PHE A 123 11.68 -3.17 3.29
N ARG A 124 12.21 -4.34 3.63
CA ARG A 124 13.54 -4.77 3.16
C ARG A 124 13.36 -5.62 1.92
N ILE A 125 14.04 -5.27 0.83
CA ILE A 125 14.10 -6.12 -0.36
C ILE A 125 15.08 -7.25 -0.04
N ARG A 126 14.64 -8.49 -0.24
CA ARG A 126 15.50 -9.68 -0.18
C ARG A 126 15.76 -10.16 -1.59
#